data_AF-A0A399ZAG3-F1
#
_entry.id   AF-A0A399ZAG3-F1
#
_cell.length_a   1.000
_cell.length_b   1.000
_cell.length_c   1.000
_cell.angle_alpha   90.00
_cell.angle_beta   90.00
_cell.angle_gamma   90.00
#
_symmetry.space_group_name_H-M   'P 1'
#
loop_
_entity.id
_entity.type
_entity.pdbx_description
1 polymer ?
#
loop_
_entity_poly.entity_id
_entity_poly.type
_entity_poly.pdbx_seq_one_letter_code
_entity_poly.pdbx_strand_id
1 'polypeptide(L)' 'MGPLVYYCRWQGAKLRLRGRDDRFVWGQLVFSEGEKERIEPFRFDGFTFELTIGEEPDQRRLRLDDMGVSSPIEE' A
#
# COMPACT_ATOMS: atom_id res chain seq x y z
N MET A 1 9.95 4.00 -4.54
CA MET A 1 9.16 2.75 -4.79
C MET A 1 9.66 1.53 -4.02
N GLY A 2 10.91 1.47 -3.53
CA GLY A 2 11.44 0.33 -2.77
C GLY A 2 10.56 -0.11 -1.58
N PRO A 3 10.24 0.80 -0.63
CA PRO A 3 9.41 0.48 0.54
C PRO A 3 8.06 -0.15 0.19
N LEU A 4 7.34 0.43 -0.78
CA LEU A 4 6.04 -0.09 -1.23
C LEU A 4 6.15 -1.49 -1.82
N VAL A 5 7.19 -1.75 -2.63
CA VAL A 5 7.42 -3.08 -3.23
C VAL A 5 7.76 -4.11 -2.16
N TYR A 6 8.58 -3.75 -1.16
CA TYR A 6 8.89 -4.65 -0.05
C TYR A 6 7.67 -4.93 0.81
N TYR A 7 6.87 -3.90 1.13
CA TYR A 7 5.61 -4.08 1.83
C TYR A 7 4.71 -5.09 1.11
N CYS A 8 4.52 -4.94 -0.21
CA CYS A 8 3.72 -5.88 -0.99
C CYS A 8 4.24 -7.32 -0.88
N ARG A 9 5.57 -7.52 -0.90
CA ARG A 9 6.18 -8.85 -0.74
C ARG A 9 5.91 -9.44 0.65
N TRP A 10 6.09 -8.65 1.71
CA TRP A 10 5.82 -9.10 3.08
C TRP A 10 4.37 -9.48 3.30
N GLN A 11 3.44 -8.74 2.69
CA GLN A 11 2.01 -8.99 2.82
C GLN A 11 1.46 -10.00 1.80
N GLY A 12 2.29 -10.56 0.92
CA GLY A 12 1.82 -11.46 -0.14
C GLY A 12 0.90 -10.78 -1.17
N ALA A 13 1.00 -9.47 -1.32
CA ALA A 13 0.19 -8.68 -2.24
C ALA A 13 0.87 -8.50 -3.60
N LYS A 14 0.08 -8.51 -4.68
CA LYS A 14 0.51 -8.05 -6.01
C LYS A 14 0.16 -6.58 -6.17
N LEU A 15 1.11 -5.81 -6.70
CA LEU A 15 0.95 -4.39 -6.97
C LEU A 15 0.36 -4.18 -8.37
N ARG A 16 -0.82 -3.55 -8.45
CA ARG A 16 -1.44 -3.13 -9.72
C ARG A 16 -1.48 -1.60 -9.78
N LEU A 17 -0.50 -1.01 -10.45
CA LEU A 17 -0.39 0.45 -10.59
C LEU A 17 -1.51 1.00 -11.49
N ARG A 18 -2.11 2.12 -11.07
CA ARG A 18 -3.06 2.90 -11.88
C ARG A 18 -2.48 4.23 -12.31
N GLY A 19 -1.61 4.83 -11.49
CA GLY A 19 -0.92 6.06 -11.83
C GLY A 19 0.16 6.40 -10.81
N ARG A 20 0.96 7.39 -11.16
CA ARG A 20 1.98 7.99 -10.30
C ARG A 20 2.20 9.44 -10.71
N ASP A 21 2.60 10.26 -9.75
CA ASP A 21 3.20 11.57 -9.95
C ASP A 21 4.54 11.64 -9.20
N ASP A 22 5.15 12.83 -9.10
CA ASP A 22 6.45 13.01 -8.46
C ASP A 22 6.45 12.65 -6.96
N ARG A 23 5.29 12.74 -6.30
CA ARG A 23 5.12 12.49 -4.86
C ARG A 23 4.36 11.20 -4.58
N PHE A 24 3.32 10.91 -5.35
CA PHE A 24 2.37 9.85 -5.05
C PHE A 24 2.41 8.70 -6.06
N VAL A 25 2.15 7.50 -5.56
CA VAL A 25 1.85 6.31 -6.38
C VAL A 25 0.52 5.75 -5.92
N TRP A 26 -0.37 5.39 -6.84
CA TRP A 26 -1.69 4.85 -6.50
C TRP A 26 -2.10 3.71 -7.41
N GLY A 27 -3.01 2.89 -6.91
CA GLY A 27 -3.48 1.71 -7.63
C GLY A 27 -4.22 0.76 -6.71
N GLN A 28 -3.98 -0.53 -6.90
CA GLN A 28 -4.64 -1.60 -6.15
C GLN A 28 -3.60 -2.61 -5.63
N LEU A 29 -3.76 -3.02 -4.38
CA LEU A 29 -3.12 -4.18 -3.79
C LEU A 29 -4.04 -5.38 -4.01
N VAL A 30 -3.52 -6.45 -4.60
CA VAL A 30 -4.27 -7.68 -4.87
C VAL A 30 -3.71 -8.80 -4.01
N PHE A 31 -4.49 -9.25 -3.03
CA PHE A 31 -4.16 -10.35 -2.14
C PHE A 31 -4.89 -11.61 -2.63
N SER A 32 -4.15 -12.70 -2.79
CA SER A 32 -4.73 -14.00 -3.14
C SER A 32 -5.06 -14.76 -1.86
N GLU A 33 -6.35 -14.89 -1.55
CA GLU A 33 -6.88 -15.66 -0.42
C GLU A 33 -7.58 -16.92 -0.98
N GLY A 34 -6.79 -17.91 -1.40
CA GLY A 34 -7.28 -19.13 -2.02
C GLY A 34 -7.94 -18.86 -3.38
N GLU A 35 -9.22 -19.18 -3.51
CA GLU A 35 -10.01 -18.94 -4.74
C GLU A 35 -10.56 -17.51 -4.85
N LYS A 36 -10.37 -16.68 -3.82
CA LYS A 36 -10.85 -15.29 -3.80
C LYS A 36 -9.67 -14.33 -3.89
N GLU A 37 -9.87 -13.25 -4.63
CA GLU A 37 -8.96 -12.11 -4.63
C GLU A 37 -9.57 -10.98 -3.80
N ARG A 38 -8.84 -10.56 -2.76
CA ARG A 38 -9.13 -9.31 -2.06
C ARG A 38 -8.36 -8.20 -2.75
N ILE A 39 -9.09 -7.17 -3.22
CA ILE A 39 -8.52 -6.03 -3.92
C ILE A 39 -8.75 -4.80 -3.06
N GLU A 40 -7.67 -4.11 -2.68
CA GLU A 40 -7.75 -2.87 -1.91
C GLU A 40 -7.12 -1.71 -2.68
N PRO A 41 -7.81 -0.57 -2.87
CA PRO A 41 -7.17 0.62 -3.40
C PRO A 41 -6.09 1.11 -2.44
N PHE A 42 -5.03 1.71 -2.98
CA PHE A 42 -3.99 2.32 -2.17
C PHE A 42 -3.53 3.66 -2.75
N ARG A 43 -2.97 4.49 -1.87
CA ARG A 43 -2.17 5.67 -2.20
C ARG A 43 -0.92 5.68 -1.33
N PHE A 44 0.24 5.86 -1.95
CA PHE A 44 1.54 5.86 -1.31
C PHE A 44 2.24 7.19 -1.54
N ASP A 45 2.70 7.84 -0.47
CA ASP A 45 3.54 9.05 -0.52
C ASP A 45 5.02 8.63 -0.52
N GLY A 46 5.72 8.91 -1.61
CA GLY A 46 7.12 8.55 -1.81
C GLY A 46 8.11 9.38 -0.99
N PHE A 47 7.68 10.46 -0.34
CA PHE A 47 8.52 11.33 0.50
C PHE A 47 8.38 10.99 1.98
N THR A 48 7.16 10.70 2.43
CA THR A 48 6.88 10.39 3.84
C THR A 48 6.79 8.88 4.12
N PHE A 49 6.77 8.07 3.07
CA PHE A 49 6.50 6.63 3.11
C PHE A 49 5.17 6.27 3.77
N GLU A 50 4.22 7.18 3.75
CA GLU A 50 2.86 6.90 4.21
C GLU A 50 2.10 6.13 3.13
N LEU A 51 1.51 5.02 3.55
CA LEU A 51 0.68 4.14 2.75
C LEU A 51 -0.73 4.17 3.30
N THR A 52 -1.64 4.65 2.48
CA THR A 52 -3.08 4.65 2.72
C THR A 52 -3.70 3.49 1.95
N ILE A 53 -4.51 2.65 2.60
CA ILE A 53 -5.16 1.47 2.01
C ILE A 53 -6.65 1.50 2.33
N GLY A 54 -7.48 1.16 1.35
CA GLY A 54 -8.94 1.12 1.48
C GLY A 54 -9.60 2.44 1.09
N GLU A 55 -10.93 2.46 1.23
CA GLU A 55 -11.78 3.62 0.99
C GLU A 55 -12.44 4.05 2.31
N GLU A 56 -12.87 5.31 2.38
CA GLU A 56 -13.63 5.81 3.52
C GLU A 56 -14.93 5.02 3.72
N PRO A 57 -15.32 4.70 4.97
CA PRO A 57 -14.70 5.10 6.24
C PRO A 57 -13.64 4.13 6.79
N ASP A 58 -13.41 2.99 6.14
CA ASP A 58 -12.55 1.90 6.63
C ASP A 58 -11.08 2.05 6.17
N GLN A 59 -10.66 3.28 5.90
CA GLN A 59 -9.33 3.58 5.41
C GLN A 59 -8.30 3.41 6.54
N ARG A 60 -7.20 2.71 6.24
CA ARG A 60 -6.07 2.55 7.15
C ARG A 60 -4.85 3.27 6.64
N ARG A 61 -4.14 3.95 7.54
CA ARG A 61 -2.89 4.65 7.26
C ARG A 61 -1.73 3.96 7.98
N LEU A 62 -0.71 3.65 7.21
CA LEU A 62 0.50 2.99 7.65
C LEU A 62 1.70 3.86 7.31
N ARG A 63 2.76 3.82 8.12
CA ARG A 63 4.08 4.33 7.74
C ARG A 63 4.98 3.15 7.43
N LEU A 64 5.64 3.20 6.28
CA LEU A 64 6.64 2.20 5.90
C LEU A 64 8.05 2.70 6.23
N ASP A 65 8.92 1.79 6.66
CA ASP A 65 10.35 2.02 6.65
C ASP A 65 10.99 1.68 5.28
N ASP A 66 12.30 1.87 5.14
CA ASP A 66 13.04 1.57 3.91
C ASP A 66 12.91 0.10 3.44
N MET A 67 12.60 -0.81 4.38
CA MET A 67 12.46 -2.25 4.16
C MET A 67 11.00 -2.70 4.00
N GLY A 68 10.06 -1.74 3.95
CA GLY A 68 8.63 -2.01 3.79
C GLY A 68 7.95 -2.58 5.03
N VAL A 69 8.57 -2.51 6.20
CA VAL A 69 7.92 -2.83 7.48
C VAL A 69 6.96 -1.70 7.82
N SER A 70 5.72 -2.04 8.18
CA SER A 70 4.66 -1.07 8.43
C SER A 70 4.36 -0.89 9.91
N SER A 71 4.18 0.35 10.35
CA SER A 71 3.55 0.69 11.62
C SER A 71 2.26 1.49 11.38
N PRO A 72 1.22 1.35 12.22
CA PRO A 72 0.03 2.20 12.14
C PRO A 72 0.40 3.66 12.39
N ILE A 73 -0.32 4.58 11.74
CA ILE A 73 -0.29 6.01 12.07
C ILE A 73 -1.53 6.26 12.92
N GLU A 74 -1.35 6.41 14.23
CA GLU A 74 -2.40 6.87 15.13
C GLU A 74 -2.60 8.38 14.90
N GLU A 75 -3.85 8.80 14.67
CA GLU A 75 -4.23 10.22 14.56
C GLU A 75 -4.36 10.90 15.93
#